data_AF-A0A803PY13-F1
#
_entry.id   AF-A0A803PY13-F1
#
_cell.length_a   1.000
_cell.length_b   1.000
_cell.length_c   1.000
_cell.angle_alpha   90.00
_cell.angle_beta   90.00
_cell.angle_gamma   90.00
#
_symmetry.space_group_name_H-M   'P 1'
#
loop_
_entity.id
_entity.type
_entity.pdbx_description
1 polymer ?
#
loop_
_entity_poly.entity_id
_entity_poly.type
_entity_poly.pdbx_seq_one_letter_code
_entity_poly.pdbx_strand_id
1 'polypeptide(L)'
;MATSTTTSLLAFPILCSIISILLTQQATAQSTICVDDKGNFTLNTTYHNNLNYLLSTLATPQNNNNYGFYNLSYGNSSNQVYAIALCRGDTTPGICRSCLRDSTSVLPKRCPNRKEALLWYDFCMLRYANRPLFGLMETRPNVIYHNTENVPSDIVEEYFRVIRRLLDDLKRSAAAGGSLRKFAAANATAPRFRTIYGLVECTPDLSKEDCDYCLEDAFGYIPGCCDGKIGGQLLGPSCKFRYEEYLFYNSTTHAHNI
;
A
#
# COMPACT_ATOMS: atom_id res chain seq x y z
N MET A 1 -27.76 -73.43 31.08
CA MET A 1 -28.16 -72.24 31.86
C MET A 1 -26.90 -71.56 32.35
N ALA A 2 -26.48 -70.49 31.68
CA ALA A 2 -25.43 -69.59 32.15
C ALA A 2 -25.79 -68.20 31.58
N THR A 3 -25.85 -67.24 32.48
CA THR A 3 -26.39 -65.89 32.33
C THR A 3 -25.50 -64.99 31.48
N SER A 4 -26.09 -64.29 30.50
CA SER A 4 -25.44 -63.21 29.74
C SER A 4 -25.37 -61.96 30.60
N THR A 5 -24.16 -61.45 30.85
CA THR A 5 -23.91 -60.14 31.45
C THR A 5 -23.60 -59.14 30.33
N THR A 6 -24.49 -58.18 30.12
CA THR A 6 -24.27 -57.03 29.24
C THR A 6 -23.44 -55.98 29.97
N THR A 7 -22.20 -55.76 29.55
CA THR A 7 -21.37 -54.61 29.96
C THR A 7 -21.69 -53.40 29.08
N SER A 8 -22.25 -52.35 29.67
CA SER A 8 -22.47 -51.07 28.97
C SER A 8 -21.14 -50.33 28.83
N LEU A 9 -20.62 -50.22 27.60
CA LEU A 9 -19.54 -49.29 27.27
C LEU A 9 -20.11 -47.87 27.21
N LEU A 10 -19.85 -47.07 28.24
CA LEU A 10 -20.08 -45.63 28.22
C LEU A 10 -19.12 -44.99 27.20
N ALA A 11 -19.64 -44.69 26.02
CA ALA A 11 -18.93 -43.86 25.04
C ALA A 11 -18.81 -42.44 25.59
N PHE A 12 -17.64 -42.09 26.14
CA PHE A 12 -17.29 -40.70 26.39
C PHE A 12 -17.22 -39.98 25.03
N PRO A 13 -18.04 -38.95 24.76
CA PRO A 13 -17.86 -38.15 23.57
C PRO A 13 -16.55 -37.39 23.75
N ILE A 14 -15.52 -37.80 23.00
CA ILE A 14 -14.30 -37.03 22.83
C ILE A 14 -14.75 -35.71 22.21
N LEU A 15 -14.88 -34.69 23.05
CA LEU A 15 -15.13 -33.32 22.65
C LEU A 15 -13.91 -32.92 21.81
N CYS A 16 -14.02 -33.14 20.50
CA CYS A 16 -13.05 -32.71 19.52
C CYS A 16 -13.14 -31.17 19.52
N SER A 17 -12.41 -30.55 20.45
CA SER A 17 -12.23 -29.11 20.51
C SER A 17 -11.57 -28.70 19.20
N ILE A 18 -12.40 -28.30 18.24
CA ILE A 18 -11.97 -27.69 17.00
C ILE A 18 -11.36 -26.35 17.43
N ILE A 19 -10.07 -26.36 17.73
CA ILE A 19 -9.29 -25.15 17.89
C ILE A 19 -9.27 -24.55 16.49
N SER A 20 -10.24 -23.68 16.23
CA SER A 20 -10.22 -22.75 15.10
C SER A 20 -8.99 -21.88 15.30
N ILE A 21 -7.85 -22.31 14.76
CA ILE A 21 -6.69 -21.46 14.60
C ILE A 21 -7.16 -20.35 13.65
N LEU A 22 -7.61 -19.24 14.22
CA LEU A 22 -7.70 -17.98 13.52
C LEU A 22 -6.26 -17.68 13.12
N LEU A 23 -5.88 -18.10 11.91
CA LEU A 23 -4.73 -17.54 11.22
C LEU A 23 -5.05 -16.06 11.04
N THR A 24 -4.66 -15.25 12.03
CA THR A 24 -4.52 -13.82 11.79
C THR A 24 -3.44 -13.74 10.73
N GLN A 25 -3.83 -13.67 9.46
CA GLN A 25 -2.93 -13.25 8.39
C GLN A 25 -2.51 -11.83 8.78
N GLN A 26 -1.37 -11.72 9.46
CA GLN A 26 -0.73 -10.44 9.63
C GLN A 26 -0.45 -9.93 8.23
N ALA A 27 -0.95 -8.74 7.91
CA ALA A 27 -0.58 -8.07 6.68
C ALA A 27 0.95 -8.09 6.61
N THR A 28 1.49 -8.57 5.48
CA THR A 28 2.94 -8.59 5.26
C THR A 28 3.29 -7.36 4.43
N ALA A 29 4.29 -6.60 4.88
CA ALA A 29 4.71 -5.41 4.17
C ALA A 29 5.33 -5.82 2.84
N GLN A 30 4.86 -5.21 1.74
CA GLN A 30 5.35 -5.47 0.39
C GLN A 30 6.83 -5.12 0.30
N SER A 31 7.19 -3.94 0.81
CA SER A 31 8.58 -3.48 0.82
C SER A 31 8.87 -2.52 1.97
N THR A 32 10.15 -2.37 2.27
CA THR A 32 10.67 -1.43 3.25
C THR A 32 12.01 -0.89 2.74
N ILE A 33 12.19 0.42 2.76
CA ILE A 33 13.46 1.07 2.42
C ILE A 33 13.95 1.87 3.60
N CYS A 34 15.20 1.61 3.96
CA CYS A 34 15.96 2.35 4.96
C CYS A 34 16.94 3.27 4.21
N VAL A 35 16.83 4.58 4.38
CA VAL A 35 17.66 5.53 3.62
C VAL A 35 18.93 5.84 4.41
N ASP A 36 20.03 5.23 3.98
CA ASP A 36 21.27 5.20 4.76
C ASP A 36 22.05 6.52 4.74
N ASP A 37 21.92 7.33 3.70
CA ASP A 37 22.67 8.58 3.50
C ASP A 37 21.99 9.83 4.12
N LYS A 38 20.80 9.66 4.73
CA LYS A 38 20.02 10.76 5.35
C LYS A 38 20.21 10.88 6.86
N GLY A 39 21.21 10.17 7.37
CA GLY A 39 21.67 10.26 8.75
C GLY A 39 20.97 9.30 9.69
N ASN A 40 21.62 9.12 10.84
CA ASN A 40 21.16 8.22 11.89
C ASN A 40 20.84 8.99 13.16
N PHE A 41 20.01 8.41 14.02
CA PHE A 41 19.76 8.90 15.38
C PHE A 41 20.19 7.84 16.40
N THR A 42 20.50 8.29 17.62
CA THR A 42 20.74 7.39 18.75
C THR A 42 19.45 7.19 19.53
N LEU A 43 19.25 5.99 20.07
CA LEU A 43 18.11 5.70 20.95
C LEU A 43 18.08 6.68 22.13
N ASN A 44 16.86 6.97 22.60
CA ASN A 44 16.55 7.89 23.70
C ASN A 44 16.97 9.36 23.50
N THR A 45 17.40 9.75 22.30
CA THR A 45 17.60 11.17 21.94
C THR A 45 16.26 11.90 21.77
N THR A 46 16.30 13.23 21.78
CA THR A 46 15.12 14.06 21.48
C THR A 46 14.51 13.71 20.12
N TYR A 47 15.31 13.51 19.08
CA TYR A 47 14.82 13.06 17.77
C TYR A 47 14.09 11.71 17.86
N HIS A 48 14.67 10.71 18.54
CA HIS A 48 14.04 9.40 18.72
C HIS A 48 12.69 9.51 19.45
N ASN A 49 12.62 10.31 20.51
CA ASN A 49 11.39 10.52 21.26
C ASN A 49 10.33 11.25 20.42
N ASN A 50 10.74 12.24 19.61
CA ASN A 50 9.86 12.94 18.69
C ASN A 50 9.31 12.02 17.59
N LEU A 51 10.15 11.13 17.04
CA LEU A 51 9.72 10.12 16.07
C LEU A 51 8.69 9.17 16.69
N ASN A 52 8.97 8.63 17.88
CA ASN A 52 8.04 7.73 18.57
C ASN A 52 6.70 8.41 18.88
N TYR A 53 6.73 9.67 19.32
CA TYR A 53 5.51 10.45 19.55
C TYR A 53 4.71 10.64 18.25
N LEU A 54 5.36 11.04 17.16
CA LEU A 54 4.73 11.25 15.86
C LEU A 54 4.10 9.96 15.30
N LEU A 55 4.82 8.84 15.37
CA LEU A 55 4.32 7.53 14.94
C LEU A 55 3.16 7.03 15.81
N SER A 56 3.21 7.28 17.12
CA SER A 56 2.09 6.94 18.02
C SER A 56 0.82 7.73 17.67
N THR A 57 0.99 9.00 17.28
CA THR A 57 -0.10 9.91 16.89
C THR A 57 -0.81 9.40 15.64
N LEU A 58 -0.08 8.94 14.62
CA LEU A 58 -0.65 8.34 13.40
C LEU A 58 -1.49 7.08 13.66
N ALA A 59 -1.18 6.33 14.72
CA ALA A 59 -1.89 5.10 15.08
C ALA A 59 -3.16 5.36 15.91
N THR A 60 -3.45 6.61 16.29
CA THR A 60 -4.61 6.92 17.16
C THR A 60 -5.92 7.05 16.38
N PRO A 61 -7.04 6.49 16.88
CA PRO A 61 -8.35 6.64 16.26
C PRO A 61 -8.83 8.09 16.14
N GLN A 62 -8.39 8.98 17.03
CA GLN A 62 -8.82 10.38 17.11
C GLN A 62 -8.35 11.20 15.91
N ASN A 63 -7.28 10.78 15.24
CA ASN A 63 -6.79 11.46 14.03
C ASN A 63 -7.52 11.03 12.76
N ASN A 64 -8.51 10.13 12.86
CA ASN A 64 -9.19 9.60 11.69
C ASN A 64 -9.95 10.69 10.93
N ASN A 65 -9.36 11.18 9.85
CA ASN A 65 -9.99 12.12 8.93
C ASN A 65 -10.96 11.44 7.95
N ASN A 66 -11.17 10.12 8.05
CA ASN A 66 -11.94 9.27 7.13
C ASN A 66 -11.41 9.18 5.69
N TYR A 67 -10.41 9.99 5.32
CA TYR A 67 -9.82 10.02 3.97
C TYR A 67 -8.58 9.14 3.86
N GLY A 68 -7.88 8.89 4.97
CA GLY A 68 -6.74 7.98 5.04
C GLY A 68 -5.40 8.61 4.69
N PHE A 69 -5.32 9.95 4.59
CA PHE A 69 -4.08 10.67 4.33
C PHE A 69 -3.65 11.51 5.53
N TYR A 70 -2.36 11.48 5.88
CA TYR A 70 -1.80 12.17 7.03
C TYR A 70 -0.44 12.75 6.69
N ASN A 71 -0.22 14.02 7.04
CA ASN A 71 1.04 14.74 6.87
C ASN A 71 1.39 15.48 8.18
N LEU A 72 2.07 14.78 9.09
CA LEU A 72 2.31 15.27 10.45
C LEU A 72 3.77 15.60 10.67
N SER A 73 4.05 16.63 11.46
CA SER A 73 5.40 16.93 11.94
C SER A 73 5.42 17.18 13.44
N TYR A 74 6.54 16.87 14.09
CA TYR A 74 6.73 17.13 15.51
C TYR A 74 8.20 17.43 15.85
N GLY A 75 8.41 18.28 16.84
CA GLY A 75 9.74 18.76 17.23
C GLY A 75 10.24 19.94 16.38
N ASN A 76 11.42 20.43 16.73
CA ASN A 76 11.99 21.66 16.17
C ASN A 76 13.47 21.44 15.78
N SER A 77 13.97 22.27 14.86
CA SER A 77 15.37 22.32 14.45
C SER A 77 15.91 20.92 14.05
N SER A 78 17.07 20.51 14.57
CA SER A 78 17.69 19.21 14.27
C SER A 78 16.92 17.99 14.80
N ASN A 79 15.89 18.20 15.63
CA ASN A 79 15.04 17.17 16.21
C ASN A 79 13.63 17.11 15.58
N GLN A 80 13.37 17.90 14.54
CA GLN A 80 12.09 17.87 13.84
C GLN A 80 11.96 16.61 12.98
N VAL A 81 10.79 15.98 13.04
CA VAL A 81 10.43 14.78 12.28
C VAL A 81 9.21 15.11 11.44
N TYR A 82 9.22 14.67 10.19
CA TYR A 82 8.09 14.73 9.26
C TYR A 82 7.64 13.32 8.92
N ALA A 83 6.33 13.10 8.81
CA ALA A 83 5.78 11.82 8.39
C ALA A 83 4.62 12.01 7.42
N ILE A 84 4.58 11.19 6.38
CA ILE A 84 3.44 11.02 5.50
C ILE A 84 2.92 9.58 5.66
N ALA A 85 1.62 9.44 5.86
CA ALA A 85 0.94 8.15 5.80
C ALA A 85 -0.25 8.25 4.86
N LEU A 86 -0.44 7.22 4.03
CA LEU A 86 -1.51 7.18 3.04
C LEU A 86 -2.09 5.78 2.95
N CYS A 87 -3.37 5.65 3.26
CA CYS A 87 -4.17 4.47 2.97
C CYS A 87 -4.63 4.47 1.51
N ARG A 88 -4.74 3.29 0.92
CA ARG A 88 -5.24 3.13 -0.44
C ARG A 88 -6.70 3.59 -0.52
N GLY A 89 -7.03 4.38 -1.53
CA GLY A 89 -8.30 5.12 -1.63
C GLY A 89 -9.59 4.30 -1.59
N ASP A 90 -9.53 3.01 -1.92
CA ASP A 90 -10.66 2.06 -1.91
C ASP A 90 -10.87 1.33 -0.56
N THR A 91 -10.02 1.59 0.44
CA THR A 91 -10.03 0.89 1.73
C THR A 91 -11.04 1.49 2.72
N THR A 92 -11.61 0.63 3.57
CA THR A 92 -12.47 1.09 4.66
C THR A 92 -11.64 1.71 5.79
N PRO A 93 -12.21 2.60 6.63
CA PRO A 93 -11.49 3.19 7.77
C PRO A 93 -10.91 2.14 8.73
N GLY A 94 -11.56 0.99 8.89
CA GLY A 94 -11.05 -0.10 9.73
C GLY A 94 -9.76 -0.73 9.19
N ILE A 95 -9.74 -1.06 7.90
CA ILE A 95 -8.56 -1.62 7.22
C ILE A 95 -7.41 -0.61 7.22
N CYS A 96 -7.72 0.65 6.89
CA CYS A 96 -6.77 1.75 6.91
C CYS A 96 -6.10 1.89 8.28
N ARG A 97 -6.88 1.98 9.36
CA ARG A 97 -6.33 2.08 10.74
C ARG A 97 -5.46 0.89 11.13
N SER A 98 -5.88 -0.33 10.80
CA SER A 98 -5.07 -1.52 11.09
C SER A 98 -3.73 -1.46 10.36
N CYS A 99 -3.76 -1.12 9.06
CA CYS A 99 -2.56 -1.02 8.24
C CYS A 99 -1.59 0.05 8.76
N LEU A 100 -2.09 1.22 9.15
CA LEU A 100 -1.26 2.29 9.71
C LEU A 100 -0.65 1.91 11.06
N ARG A 101 -1.43 1.29 11.96
CA ARG A 101 -0.93 0.79 13.24
C ARG A 101 0.19 -0.24 13.05
N ASP A 102 0.04 -1.14 12.09
CA ASP A 102 1.05 -2.15 11.81
C ASP A 102 2.30 -1.48 11.19
N SER A 103 2.11 -0.51 10.30
CA SER A 103 3.20 0.30 9.70
C SER A 103 4.04 1.04 10.73
N THR A 104 3.41 1.72 11.68
CA THR A 104 4.11 2.49 12.73
C THR A 104 4.87 1.59 13.70
N SER A 105 4.42 0.35 13.89
CA SER A 105 5.10 -0.67 14.69
C SER A 105 6.26 -1.35 13.94
N VAL A 106 6.11 -1.60 12.64
CA VAL A 106 7.06 -2.40 11.84
C VAL A 106 8.19 -1.55 11.27
N LEU A 107 7.91 -0.34 10.78
CA LEU A 107 8.91 0.47 10.07
C LEU A 107 10.15 0.77 10.94
N PRO A 108 10.04 1.25 12.20
CA PRO A 108 11.21 1.51 13.05
C PRO A 108 12.00 0.24 13.40
N LYS A 109 11.34 -0.93 13.42
CA LYS A 109 12.01 -2.22 13.69
C LYS A 109 12.82 -2.70 12.50
N ARG A 110 12.32 -2.48 11.28
CA ARG A 110 13.01 -2.85 10.03
C ARG A 110 14.11 -1.85 9.66
N CYS A 111 13.93 -0.58 9.98
CA CYS A 111 14.91 0.49 9.75
C CYS A 111 15.41 1.08 11.08
N PRO A 112 16.15 0.30 11.89
CA PRO A 112 16.62 0.78 13.19
C PRO A 112 17.52 2.00 13.01
N ASN A 113 17.30 3.02 13.85
CA ASN A 113 18.15 4.21 13.97
C ASN A 113 18.25 5.10 12.70
N ARG A 114 17.43 4.88 11.67
CA ARG A 114 17.45 5.69 10.43
C ARG A 114 16.56 6.91 10.55
N LYS A 115 17.05 8.07 10.12
CA LYS A 115 16.26 9.31 10.12
C LYS A 115 15.27 9.39 8.96
N GLU A 116 15.47 8.65 7.88
CA GLU A 116 14.54 8.56 6.75
C GLU A 116 14.26 7.09 6.40
N ALA A 117 12.98 6.74 6.31
CA ALA A 117 12.55 5.38 6.01
C ALA A 117 11.16 5.36 5.39
N LEU A 118 10.89 4.34 4.58
CA LEU A 118 9.65 4.13 3.86
C LEU A 118 9.19 2.68 4.01
N LEU A 119 7.88 2.49 4.10
CA LEU A 119 7.25 1.18 4.13
C LEU A 119 5.96 1.21 3.33
N TRP A 120 5.74 0.15 2.56
CA TRP A 120 4.52 -0.05 1.80
C TRP A 120 3.89 -1.40 2.17
N TYR A 121 2.61 -1.34 2.53
CA TYR A 121 1.66 -2.46 2.54
C TYR A 121 0.71 -2.31 1.34
N ASP A 122 -0.01 -3.38 1.02
CA ASP A 122 -1.05 -3.36 -0.02
C ASP A 122 -2.12 -2.27 0.21
N PHE A 123 -2.43 -1.98 1.48
CA PHE A 123 -3.51 -1.09 1.88
C PHE A 123 -3.06 0.28 2.40
N CYS A 124 -1.76 0.49 2.65
CA CYS A 124 -1.25 1.78 3.10
C CYS A 124 0.27 1.90 2.93
N MET A 125 0.78 3.12 2.99
CA MET A 125 2.20 3.42 3.11
C MET A 125 2.47 4.33 4.30
N LEU A 126 3.71 4.29 4.80
CA LEU A 126 4.24 5.19 5.81
C LEU A 126 5.65 5.57 5.40
N ARG A 127 5.95 6.87 5.40
CA ARG A 127 7.31 7.39 5.29
C ARG A 127 7.55 8.45 6.36
N TYR A 128 8.77 8.51 6.88
CA TYR A 128 9.21 9.61 7.74
C TYR A 128 10.60 10.08 7.34
N ALA A 129 10.93 11.33 7.68
CA ALA A 129 12.23 11.93 7.42
C ALA A 129 12.56 13.04 8.45
N ASN A 130 13.82 13.43 8.52
CA ASN A 130 14.31 14.61 9.23
C ASN A 130 14.39 15.88 8.37
N ARG A 131 13.66 15.89 7.24
CA ARG A 131 13.54 17.01 6.29
C ARG A 131 12.07 17.17 5.90
N PRO A 132 11.66 18.35 5.40
CA PRO A 132 10.30 18.55 4.89
C PRO A 132 9.92 17.50 3.84
N LEU A 133 8.66 17.09 3.85
CA LEU A 133 8.09 16.12 2.91
C LEU A 133 6.85 16.66 2.17
N PHE A 134 6.19 17.68 2.70
CA PHE A 134 4.83 18.06 2.28
C PHE A 134 4.85 18.95 1.05
N GLY A 135 4.05 18.60 0.05
CA GLY A 135 4.01 19.29 -1.24
C GLY A 135 5.30 19.12 -2.06
N LEU A 136 6.18 18.19 -1.65
CA LEU A 136 7.42 17.89 -2.35
C LEU A 136 7.25 16.56 -3.08
N MET A 137 7.17 16.66 -4.41
CA MET A 137 7.06 15.49 -5.27
C MET A 137 8.39 14.77 -5.36
N GLU A 138 8.36 13.48 -5.06
CA GLU A 138 9.52 12.59 -5.13
C GLU A 138 9.12 11.31 -5.84
N THR A 139 9.95 10.87 -6.79
CA THR A 139 9.75 9.61 -7.52
C THR A 139 10.70 8.52 -7.05
N ARG A 140 11.65 8.85 -6.17
CA ARG A 140 12.66 7.92 -5.61
C ARG A 140 12.84 8.11 -4.11
N PRO A 141 13.24 7.04 -3.38
CA PRO A 141 13.46 5.68 -3.88
C PRO A 141 12.13 4.98 -4.23
N ASN A 142 12.15 4.07 -5.21
CA ASN A 142 10.97 3.31 -5.63
C ASN A 142 11.26 1.81 -5.71
N VAL A 143 10.20 1.01 -5.67
CA VAL A 143 10.24 -0.44 -5.78
C VAL A 143 9.31 -0.87 -6.90
N ILE A 144 9.77 -1.80 -7.73
CA ILE A 144 9.04 -2.24 -8.92
C ILE A 144 8.82 -3.74 -8.83
N TYR A 145 7.61 -4.17 -9.13
CA TYR A 145 7.21 -5.57 -9.25
C TYR A 145 6.58 -5.79 -10.62
N HIS A 146 6.69 -7.02 -11.11
CA HIS A 146 5.94 -7.48 -12.26
C HIS A 146 5.34 -8.85 -11.98
N ASN A 147 4.24 -9.14 -12.65
CA ASN A 147 3.69 -10.47 -12.69
C ASN A 147 4.65 -11.38 -13.48
N THR A 148 4.92 -12.59 -12.98
CA THR A 148 5.84 -13.53 -13.63
C THR A 148 5.26 -14.07 -14.95
N GLU A 149 3.93 -14.09 -15.08
CA GLU A 149 3.22 -14.52 -16.28
C GLU A 149 3.34 -13.51 -17.43
N ASN A 150 3.42 -14.06 -18.64
CA ASN A 150 3.56 -13.27 -19.85
C ASN A 150 2.22 -13.17 -20.61
N VAL A 151 2.03 -12.02 -21.24
CA VAL A 151 1.00 -11.81 -22.26
C VAL A 151 1.34 -12.69 -23.48
N PRO A 152 0.36 -13.35 -24.11
CA PRO A 152 0.60 -14.08 -25.35
C PRO A 152 1.22 -13.19 -26.44
N SER A 153 2.24 -13.70 -27.12
CA SER A 153 3.06 -12.91 -28.06
C SER A 153 2.27 -12.35 -29.24
N ASP A 154 1.17 -12.98 -29.63
CA ASP A 154 0.33 -12.56 -30.75
C ASP A 154 -0.57 -11.35 -30.42
N ILE A 155 -0.75 -11.02 -29.14
CA ILE A 155 -1.59 -9.88 -28.70
C ILE A 155 -0.81 -8.82 -27.92
N VAL A 156 0.49 -9.01 -27.71
CA VAL A 156 1.29 -8.20 -26.76
C VAL A 156 1.24 -6.70 -27.07
N GLU A 157 1.36 -6.29 -28.33
CA GLU A 157 1.35 -4.88 -28.71
C GLU A 157 0.00 -4.20 -28.44
N GLU A 158 -1.10 -4.88 -28.76
CA GLU A 158 -2.44 -4.36 -28.52
C GLU A 158 -2.75 -4.34 -27.03
N TYR A 159 -2.32 -5.36 -26.29
CA TYR A 159 -2.43 -5.41 -24.83
C TYR A 159 -1.73 -4.22 -24.15
N PHE A 160 -0.50 -3.90 -24.54
CA PHE A 160 0.21 -2.72 -24.00
C PHE A 160 -0.45 -1.39 -24.38
N ARG A 161 -1.08 -1.32 -25.56
CA ARG A 161 -1.85 -0.13 -25.95
C ARG A 161 -3.06 0.08 -25.04
N VAL A 162 -3.72 -1.00 -24.63
CA VAL A 162 -4.83 -0.96 -23.67
C VAL A 162 -4.33 -0.53 -22.29
N ILE A 163 -3.19 -1.08 -21.80
CA ILE A 163 -2.58 -0.65 -20.53
C ILE A 163 -2.29 0.84 -20.53
N ARG A 164 -1.60 1.37 -21.56
CA ARG A 164 -1.23 2.78 -21.63
C ARG A 164 -2.45 3.69 -21.57
N ARG A 165 -3.48 3.39 -22.36
CA ARG A 165 -4.75 4.16 -22.34
C ARG A 165 -5.41 4.13 -20.96
N LEU A 166 -5.54 2.94 -20.38
CA LEU A 166 -6.12 2.77 -19.04
C LEU A 166 -5.35 3.59 -17.99
N LEU A 167 -4.02 3.49 -17.97
CA LEU A 167 -3.19 4.22 -17.02
C LEU A 167 -3.22 5.74 -17.24
N ASP A 168 -3.26 6.21 -18.49
CA ASP A 168 -3.41 7.63 -18.83
C ASP A 168 -4.75 8.19 -18.35
N ASP A 169 -5.84 7.45 -18.54
CA ASP A 169 -7.18 7.82 -18.05
C ASP A 169 -7.21 7.90 -16.52
N LEU A 170 -6.66 6.88 -15.86
CA LEU A 170 -6.55 6.83 -14.41
C LEU A 170 -5.68 7.96 -13.86
N LYS A 171 -4.55 8.27 -14.51
CA LYS A 171 -3.66 9.37 -14.14
C LYS A 171 -4.41 10.69 -14.13
N ARG A 172 -5.11 11.01 -15.23
CA ARG A 172 -5.90 12.24 -15.33
C ARG A 172 -6.96 12.33 -14.23
N SER A 173 -7.65 11.23 -13.94
CA SER A 173 -8.65 11.17 -12.88
C SER A 173 -8.05 11.36 -11.48
N ALA A 174 -6.94 10.68 -11.17
CA ALA A 174 -6.28 10.80 -9.86
C ALA A 174 -5.67 12.18 -9.66
N ALA A 175 -5.01 12.75 -10.67
CA ALA A 175 -4.41 14.08 -10.63
C ALA A 175 -5.44 15.19 -10.36
N ALA A 176 -6.64 15.05 -10.95
CA ALA A 176 -7.78 15.94 -10.71
C ALA A 176 -8.38 15.84 -9.30
N GLY A 177 -7.99 14.85 -8.50
CA GLY A 177 -8.41 14.71 -7.10
C GLY A 177 -8.00 15.92 -6.24
N GLY A 178 -8.75 16.17 -5.17
CA GLY A 178 -8.49 17.28 -4.24
C GLY A 178 -7.43 16.98 -3.18
N SER A 179 -7.33 17.86 -2.19
CA SER A 179 -6.39 17.75 -1.05
C SER A 179 -6.67 16.58 -0.09
N LEU A 180 -7.81 15.89 -0.26
CA LEU A 180 -8.23 14.78 0.58
C LEU A 180 -7.89 13.42 -0.04
N ARG A 181 -7.90 13.33 -1.38
CA ARG A 181 -7.74 12.07 -2.09
C ARG A 181 -7.38 12.31 -3.56
N LYS A 182 -6.33 11.63 -4.02
CA LYS A 182 -5.89 11.56 -5.42
C LYS A 182 -5.71 10.10 -5.81
N PHE A 183 -6.83 9.46 -6.17
CA PHE A 183 -6.93 8.03 -6.39
C PHE A 183 -7.84 7.77 -7.58
N ALA A 184 -7.51 6.79 -8.41
CA ALA A 184 -8.40 6.26 -9.44
C ALA A 184 -8.17 4.77 -9.64
N ALA A 185 -9.24 4.04 -9.91
CA ALA A 185 -9.18 2.63 -10.30
C ALA A 185 -10.28 2.34 -11.32
N ALA A 186 -9.95 1.52 -12.32
CA ALA A 186 -10.86 1.13 -13.39
C ALA A 186 -10.39 -0.20 -14.01
N ASN A 187 -11.11 -0.68 -14.99
CA ASN A 187 -10.69 -1.82 -15.79
C ASN A 187 -10.88 -1.53 -17.28
N ALA A 188 -10.20 -2.30 -18.12
CA ALA A 188 -10.36 -2.25 -19.55
C ALA A 188 -10.34 -3.67 -20.14
N THR A 189 -11.10 -3.88 -21.21
CA THR A 189 -11.07 -5.13 -21.97
C THR A 189 -9.91 -5.12 -22.96
N ALA A 190 -9.06 -6.14 -22.86
CA ALA A 190 -7.97 -6.42 -23.77
C ALA A 190 -8.33 -7.58 -24.73
N PRO A 191 -7.52 -7.84 -25.77
CA PRO A 191 -7.77 -8.92 -26.72
C PRO A 191 -7.97 -10.28 -26.04
N ARG A 192 -8.68 -11.17 -26.74
CA ARG A 192 -9.09 -12.48 -26.22
C ARG A 192 -9.93 -12.41 -24.93
N PHE A 193 -10.77 -11.37 -24.82
CA PHE A 193 -11.68 -11.16 -23.69
C PHE A 193 -10.99 -11.10 -22.32
N ARG A 194 -9.71 -10.69 -22.30
CA ARG A 194 -8.96 -10.48 -21.07
C ARG A 194 -9.42 -9.17 -20.43
N THR A 195 -9.42 -9.11 -19.11
CA THR A 195 -9.75 -7.88 -18.38
C THR A 195 -8.50 -7.42 -17.64
N ILE A 196 -8.12 -6.17 -17.84
CA ILE A 196 -6.99 -5.54 -17.14
C ILE A 196 -7.59 -4.61 -16.10
N TYR A 197 -7.23 -4.82 -14.84
CA TYR A 197 -7.57 -3.94 -13.72
C TYR A 197 -6.40 -3.01 -13.45
N GLY A 198 -6.68 -1.70 -13.35
CA GLY A 198 -5.68 -0.67 -13.10
C GLY A 198 -6.06 0.18 -11.90
N LEU A 199 -5.05 0.62 -11.15
CA LEU A 199 -5.18 1.53 -10.02
C LEU A 199 -3.96 2.45 -9.96
N VAL A 200 -4.20 3.74 -9.73
CA VAL A 200 -3.15 4.73 -9.51
C VAL A 200 -3.49 5.61 -8.32
N GLU A 201 -2.47 6.11 -7.63
CA GLU A 201 -2.64 6.96 -6.46
C GLU A 201 -1.47 7.93 -6.32
N CYS A 202 -1.76 9.16 -5.89
CA CYS A 202 -0.79 10.16 -5.46
C CYS A 202 -1.03 10.53 -4.00
N THR A 203 -0.01 11.04 -3.32
CA THR A 203 -0.20 11.69 -2.02
C THR A 203 -1.00 13.00 -2.22
N PRO A 204 -2.11 13.20 -1.50
CA PRO A 204 -2.99 14.37 -1.68
C PRO A 204 -2.38 15.75 -1.41
N ASP A 205 -1.20 15.83 -0.79
CA ASP A 205 -0.44 17.08 -0.61
C ASP A 205 0.18 17.62 -1.90
N LEU A 206 0.23 16.83 -2.97
CA LEU A 206 0.72 17.28 -4.27
C LEU A 206 -0.27 18.18 -5.01
N SER A 207 0.26 19.05 -5.88
CA SER A 207 -0.54 19.72 -6.89
C SER A 207 -1.10 18.73 -7.92
N LYS A 208 -2.00 19.19 -8.79
CA LYS A 208 -2.48 18.36 -9.90
C LYS A 208 -1.33 18.02 -10.84
N GLU A 209 -0.52 19.02 -11.14
CA GLU A 209 0.62 18.96 -12.07
C GLU A 209 1.70 18.00 -11.55
N ASP A 210 2.04 18.08 -10.27
CA ASP A 210 3.02 17.19 -9.64
C ASP A 210 2.52 15.75 -9.57
N CYS A 211 1.23 15.53 -9.32
CA CYS A 211 0.65 14.18 -9.36
C CYS A 211 0.68 13.60 -10.78
N ASP A 212 0.32 14.38 -11.79
CA ASP A 212 0.39 13.95 -13.19
C ASP A 212 1.82 13.58 -13.58
N TYR A 213 2.79 14.45 -13.27
CA TYR A 213 4.20 14.18 -13.55
C TYR A 213 4.71 12.94 -12.80
N CYS A 214 4.38 12.79 -11.51
CA CYS A 214 4.83 11.64 -10.73
C CYS A 214 4.35 10.32 -11.35
N LEU A 215 3.08 10.26 -11.73
CA LEU A 215 2.51 9.07 -12.36
C LEU A 215 3.09 8.83 -13.76
N GLU A 216 3.31 9.89 -14.55
CA GLU A 216 4.00 9.80 -15.84
C GLU A 216 5.42 9.22 -15.70
N ASP A 217 6.22 9.74 -14.76
CA ASP A 217 7.56 9.22 -14.45
C ASP A 217 7.49 7.75 -14.03
N ALA A 218 6.52 7.39 -13.19
CA ALA A 218 6.30 6.01 -12.77
C ALA A 218 5.97 5.10 -13.96
N PHE A 219 5.10 5.53 -14.88
CA PHE A 219 4.77 4.75 -16.09
C PHE A 219 5.97 4.60 -17.03
N GLY A 220 6.90 5.55 -17.02
CA GLY A 220 8.17 5.48 -17.76
C GLY A 220 9.03 4.26 -17.42
N TYR A 221 8.80 3.60 -16.27
CA TYR A 221 9.49 2.36 -15.90
C TYR A 221 8.90 1.09 -16.55
N ILE A 222 7.65 1.14 -17.03
CA ILE A 222 6.94 -0.03 -17.59
C ILE A 222 7.75 -0.72 -18.70
N PRO A 223 8.31 -0.02 -19.71
CA PRO A 223 9.08 -0.66 -20.78
C PRO A 223 10.30 -1.45 -20.29
N GLY A 224 10.91 -1.05 -19.17
CA GLY A 224 12.09 -1.71 -18.61
C GLY A 224 11.76 -2.87 -17.68
N CYS A 225 10.69 -2.77 -16.89
CA CYS A 225 10.39 -3.75 -15.84
C CYS A 225 9.35 -4.80 -16.22
N CYS A 226 8.42 -4.42 -17.08
CA CYS A 226 7.08 -5.01 -17.11
C CYS A 226 6.57 -5.20 -18.54
N ASP A 227 7.43 -4.98 -19.54
CA ASP A 227 7.13 -5.27 -20.93
C ASP A 227 6.89 -6.78 -21.12
N GLY A 228 5.88 -7.12 -21.92
CA GLY A 228 5.35 -8.48 -22.05
C GLY A 228 4.59 -9.04 -20.83
N LYS A 229 4.44 -8.33 -19.70
CA LYS A 229 3.86 -8.87 -18.46
C LYS A 229 2.37 -8.57 -18.30
N ILE A 230 1.63 -9.53 -17.74
CA ILE A 230 0.19 -9.36 -17.46
C ILE A 230 -0.10 -8.44 -16.26
N GLY A 231 0.94 -8.09 -15.50
CA GLY A 231 0.84 -7.21 -14.35
C GLY A 231 2.15 -6.49 -14.05
N GLY A 232 2.02 -5.29 -13.50
CA GLY A 232 3.12 -4.40 -13.16
C GLY A 232 2.72 -3.47 -12.04
N GLN A 233 3.65 -3.20 -11.12
CA GLN A 233 3.43 -2.35 -9.96
C GLN A 233 4.67 -1.51 -9.70
N LEU A 234 4.49 -0.21 -9.44
CA LEU A 234 5.53 0.65 -8.91
C LEU A 234 5.05 1.28 -7.61
N LEU A 235 5.87 1.16 -6.56
CA LEU A 235 5.69 1.78 -5.26
C LEU A 235 6.68 2.93 -5.12
N GLY A 236 6.18 4.15 -5.28
CA GLY A 236 6.95 5.37 -5.09
C GLY A 236 6.59 6.08 -3.78
N PRO A 237 7.35 7.12 -3.42
CA PRO A 237 7.16 7.82 -2.16
C PRO A 237 6.07 8.90 -2.25
N SER A 238 5.73 9.38 -3.46
CA SER A 238 4.64 10.35 -3.69
C SER A 238 3.52 9.82 -4.61
N CYS A 239 3.77 8.78 -5.41
CA CYS A 239 2.75 8.14 -6.22
C CYS A 239 3.05 6.65 -6.43
N LYS A 240 2.03 5.90 -6.84
CA LYS A 240 2.14 4.48 -7.17
C LYS A 240 1.12 4.09 -8.24
N PHE A 241 1.41 3.02 -8.95
CA PHE A 241 0.44 2.36 -9.83
C PHE A 241 0.51 0.86 -9.69
N ARG A 242 -0.58 0.20 -10.08
CA ARG A 242 -0.64 -1.24 -10.27
C ARG A 242 -1.60 -1.58 -11.41
N TYR A 243 -1.23 -2.53 -12.25
CA TYR A 243 -2.15 -3.23 -13.13
C TYR A 243 -1.98 -4.75 -13.01
N GLU A 244 -3.08 -5.49 -13.16
CA GLU A 244 -3.13 -6.98 -13.12
C GLU A 244 -4.33 -7.49 -13.93
N GLU A 245 -4.36 -8.78 -14.26
CA GLU A 245 -5.55 -9.44 -14.84
C GLU A 245 -6.58 -9.94 -13.82
N TYR A 246 -6.32 -9.75 -12.53
CA TYR A 246 -7.25 -10.06 -11.45
C TYR A 246 -7.65 -8.81 -10.68
N LEU A 247 -8.88 -8.79 -10.15
CA LEU A 247 -9.35 -7.66 -9.34
C LEU A 247 -8.60 -7.64 -7.99
N PHE A 248 -7.92 -6.53 -7.70
CA PHE A 248 -7.14 -6.33 -6.46
C PHE A 248 -7.58 -5.12 -5.63
N TYR A 249 -8.63 -4.42 -6.08
CA TYR A 249 -9.22 -3.27 -5.41
C TYR A 249 -10.71 -3.49 -5.16
N ASN A 250 -11.27 -2.76 -4.21
CA ASN A 250 -12.69 -2.80 -3.94
C ASN A 250 -13.46 -1.98 -4.98
N SER A 251 -14.21 -2.66 -5.85
CA SER A 251 -15.00 -2.01 -6.91
C SER A 251 -16.27 -1.32 -6.41
N THR A 252 -16.73 -1.62 -5.19
CA THR A 252 -17.97 -1.04 -4.64
C THR A 252 -17.81 0.38 -4.10
N THR A 253 -16.57 0.85 -3.87
CA THR A 253 -16.31 2.19 -3.34
C THR A 253 -16.20 3.27 -4.40
N HIS A 254 -15.99 2.93 -5.68
CA HIS A 254 -15.75 3.89 -6.77
C HIS A 254 -16.23 3.38 -8.14
N ALA A 255 -17.51 3.03 -8.28
CA ALA A 255 -18.11 2.77 -9.58
C ALA A 255 -18.28 4.08 -10.38
N HIS A 256 -17.18 4.59 -10.94
CA HIS A 256 -17.23 5.40 -12.15
C HIS A 256 -16.74 4.50 -13.28
N ASN A 257 -17.70 3.93 -14.02
CA ASN A 257 -17.41 3.35 -15.33
C ASN A 257 -16.87 4.48 -16.20
N ILE A 258 -15.62 4.36 -16.63
CA ILE A 258 -15.05 5.14 -17.72
C ILE A 258 -15.31 4.36 -19.00
#